data_AF-A0A016T6B5-F1
#
_entry.id   AF-A0A016T6B5-F1
#
_cell.length_a   1.000
_cell.length_b   1.000
_cell.length_c   1.000
_cell.angle_alpha   90.00
_cell.angle_beta   90.00
_cell.angle_gamma   90.00
#
_symmetry.space_group_name_H-M   'P 1'
#
loop_
_entity.id
_entity.type
_entity.pdbx_description
1 polymer ?
#
loop_
_entity_poly.entity_id
_entity_poly.type
_entity_poly.pdbx_seq_one_letter_code
_entity_poly.pdbx_strand_id
1 'polypeptide(L)'
;MCVGATQATVRRIYLLDFGLARQFRDKGKVKKRNHVGFRGTLRYVSLNVHERKDQTDSKAKKDMFFKCTCDDLISNFYSMVELAEGTLPWTRMRDAEDIARRKRNISFEELCPFSGMSTELQEYYTYCYDNVEDPNQPNYDYLKDIIKKSLPANFDFNTPMPWEVKPGDNTTANFTQDTNPSNEPNPVT
;
A
#
# COMPACT_ATOMS: atom_id res chain seq x y z
N MET A 1 -3.22 -0.83 9.98
CA MET A 1 -4.26 0.23 9.98
C MET A 1 -4.98 0.17 11.33
N CYS A 2 -5.30 1.32 11.95
CA CYS A 2 -5.96 1.36 13.26
C CYS A 2 -7.30 2.07 13.13
N VAL A 3 -8.34 1.46 13.68
CA VAL A 3 -9.73 1.93 13.61
C VAL A 3 -10.21 2.31 15.01
N GLY A 4 -11.07 3.32 15.12
CA GLY A 4 -11.60 3.74 16.41
C GLY A 4 -12.48 2.67 17.09
N ALA A 5 -12.30 2.48 18.40
CA ALA A 5 -12.94 1.39 19.15
C ALA A 5 -14.41 1.67 19.57
N THR A 6 -14.87 2.92 19.49
CA THR A 6 -16.24 3.30 19.89
C THR A 6 -17.18 3.41 18.70
N GLN A 7 -18.49 3.29 18.92
CA GLN A 7 -19.50 3.46 17.86
C GLN A 7 -19.37 4.81 17.12
N ALA A 8 -19.02 5.88 17.84
CA ALA A 8 -18.84 7.21 17.25
C ALA A 8 -17.55 7.34 16.40
N THR A 9 -16.61 6.40 16.54
CA THR A 9 -15.29 6.44 15.91
C THR A 9 -15.00 5.23 15.02
N VAL A 10 -15.93 4.28 14.91
CA VAL A 10 -15.74 2.98 14.23
C VAL A 10 -15.46 3.10 12.72
N ARG A 11 -15.77 4.27 12.14
CA ARG A 11 -15.46 4.65 10.75
C ARG A 11 -14.28 5.61 10.60
N ARG A 12 -13.54 5.88 11.68
CA ARG A 12 -12.36 6.76 11.66
C ARG A 12 -11.09 5.93 11.66
N ILE A 13 -10.20 6.23 10.71
CA ILE A 13 -8.86 5.67 10.62
C ILE A 13 -7.88 6.60 11.32
N TYR A 14 -7.03 6.04 12.16
CA TYR A 14 -6.02 6.78 12.91
C TYR A 14 -4.62 6.41 12.41
N LEU A 15 -3.81 7.43 12.13
CA LEU A 15 -2.37 7.29 11.95
C LEU A 15 -1.71 7.32 13.32
N LEU A 16 -0.88 6.31 13.60
CA LEU A 16 -0.18 6.14 14.87
C LEU A 16 1.33 6.07 14.62
N ASP A 17 2.08 6.15 15.71
CA ASP A 17 3.53 5.97 15.74
C ASP A 17 4.29 6.89 14.78
N PHE A 18 4.48 8.13 15.24
CA PHE A 18 5.34 9.10 14.57
C PHE A 18 6.82 8.95 14.97
N GLY A 19 7.22 7.83 15.61
CA GLY A 19 8.59 7.62 16.07
C GLY A 19 9.63 7.54 14.94
N LEU A 20 9.19 7.18 13.74
CA LEU A 20 10.00 7.19 12.51
C LEU A 20 9.77 8.44 11.64
N ALA A 21 8.83 9.31 12.02
CA ALA A 21 8.51 10.50 11.25
C ALA A 21 9.71 11.46 11.24
N ARG A 22 9.90 12.12 10.10
CA ARG A 22 11.00 13.05 9.90
C ARG A 22 10.49 14.31 9.22
N GLN A 23 10.96 15.46 9.70
CA GLN A 23 10.73 16.72 9.00
C GLN A 23 11.39 16.69 7.62
N PHE A 24 10.57 16.69 6.57
CA PHE A 24 11.02 16.70 5.18
C PHE A 24 11.20 18.13 4.62
N ARG A 25 10.50 19.13 5.18
CA ARG A 25 10.55 20.53 4.72
C ARG A 25 10.80 21.47 5.90
N ASP A 26 11.69 22.43 5.71
CA ASP A 26 11.99 23.52 6.64
C ASP A 26 11.95 24.86 5.90
N LYS A 27 11.13 25.81 6.38
CA LYS A 27 10.91 27.13 5.75
C LYS A 27 10.68 27.08 4.24
N GLY A 28 9.86 26.14 3.77
CA GLY A 28 9.55 25.96 2.35
C GLY A 28 10.67 25.30 1.53
N LYS A 29 11.77 24.85 2.14
CA LYS A 29 12.86 24.14 1.47
C LYS A 29 12.91 22.69 1.92
N VAL A 30 13.13 21.77 0.98
CA VAL A 30 13.26 20.35 1.29
C VAL A 30 14.59 20.11 2.02
N LYS A 31 14.55 19.39 3.15
CA LYS A 31 15.71 19.11 4.01
C LYS A 31 16.51 17.95 3.43
N LYS A 32 17.84 18.13 3.32
CA LYS A 32 18.75 17.08 2.82
C LYS A 32 18.81 15.89 3.79
N ARG A 33 18.96 14.70 3.23
CA ARG A 33 19.25 13.47 3.98
C ARG A 33 20.76 13.26 4.04
N ASN A 34 21.35 13.39 5.23
CA ASN A 34 22.67 12.83 5.51
C ASN A 34 22.48 11.39 5.98
N HIS A 35 23.21 10.46 5.34
CA HIS A 35 23.36 9.04 5.64
C HIS A 35 22.27 8.41 6.53
N VAL A 36 21.31 7.73 5.92
CA VAL A 36 20.20 7.07 6.64
C VAL A 36 20.45 5.57 6.65
N GLY A 37 20.55 4.96 7.84
CA GLY A 37 20.42 3.51 7.95
C GLY A 37 18.99 3.10 7.59
N PHE A 38 18.79 1.90 7.06
CA PHE A 38 17.45 1.40 6.76
C PHE A 38 16.57 1.42 8.01
N ARG A 39 15.40 2.05 7.92
CA ARG A 39 14.39 2.12 8.97
C ARG A 39 13.03 1.96 8.30
N GLY A 40 12.25 0.99 8.76
CA GLY A 40 10.94 0.67 8.19
C GLY A 40 10.73 -0.83 8.05
N THR A 41 9.52 -1.22 7.67
CA THR A 41 9.14 -2.61 7.51
C THR A 41 9.38 -3.04 6.07
N LEU A 42 10.33 -3.95 5.81
CA LEU A 42 10.74 -4.42 4.47
C LEU A 42 9.57 -4.79 3.55
N ARG A 43 8.47 -5.27 4.15
CA ARG A 43 7.23 -5.61 3.47
C ARG A 43 6.61 -4.42 2.72
N TYR A 44 6.57 -3.23 3.32
CA TYR A 44 5.83 -2.08 2.75
C TYR A 44 6.72 -1.02 2.13
N VAL A 45 8.03 -1.01 2.40
CA VAL A 45 8.93 -0.01 1.80
C VAL A 45 8.97 -0.09 0.27
N SER A 46 9.13 1.06 -0.38
CA SER A 46 9.27 1.14 -1.84
C SER A 46 10.59 0.53 -2.33
N LEU A 47 10.70 0.32 -3.64
CA LEU A 47 11.97 -0.07 -4.29
C LEU A 47 13.06 1.01 -4.13
N ASN A 48 12.69 2.29 -4.05
CA ASN A 48 13.68 3.38 -3.86
C ASN A 48 14.40 3.24 -2.50
N VAL A 49 13.65 2.85 -1.46
CA VAL A 49 14.20 2.62 -0.12
C VAL A 49 15.10 1.38 -0.10
N HIS A 50 14.73 0.31 -0.82
CA HIS A 50 15.58 -0.87 -0.99
C HIS A 50 16.92 -0.53 -1.65
N GLU A 51 16.88 0.26 -2.73
CA GLU A 51 18.05 0.63 -3.52
C GLU A 51 18.89 1.75 -2.90
N ARG A 52 18.46 2.31 -1.75
CA ARG A 52 19.12 3.42 -1.06
C ARG A 52 19.43 4.59 -2.01
N LYS A 53 18.55 4.86 -2.96
CA LYS A 53 18.72 5.88 -4.04
C LYS A 53 18.85 7.33 -3.56
N ASP A 54 19.02 7.54 -2.25
CA ASP A 54 19.20 8.83 -1.60
C ASP A 54 20.54 9.52 -1.86
N GLN A 55 21.51 8.89 -2.56
CA GLN A 55 22.91 9.23 -2.27
C GLN A 55 23.86 9.64 -3.39
N THR A 56 23.60 9.53 -4.70
CA THR A 56 24.76 9.62 -5.63
C THR A 56 24.74 10.66 -6.74
N ASP A 57 23.63 11.31 -7.11
CA ASP A 57 23.68 12.22 -8.26
C ASP A 57 22.95 13.56 -8.12
N SER A 58 23.67 14.66 -8.39
CA SER A 58 23.14 16.02 -8.21
C SER A 58 22.18 16.47 -9.32
N LYS A 59 22.11 15.72 -10.44
CA LYS A 59 21.15 15.94 -11.52
C LYS A 59 19.82 15.19 -11.29
N ALA A 60 19.84 14.09 -10.54
CA ALA A 60 18.67 13.30 -10.11
C ALA A 60 18.01 13.81 -8.81
N LYS A 61 18.50 14.94 -8.28
CA LYS A 61 18.11 15.45 -6.94
C LYS A 61 16.66 15.90 -6.84
N LYS A 62 16.09 16.41 -7.94
CA LYS A 62 14.69 16.85 -8.00
C LYS A 62 13.74 15.64 -7.99
N ASP A 63 14.02 14.67 -8.85
CA ASP A 63 13.28 13.41 -8.95
C ASP A 63 13.35 12.61 -7.64
N MET A 64 14.50 12.65 -6.96
CA MET A 64 14.72 11.99 -5.67
C MET A 64 13.81 12.55 -4.55
N PHE A 65 13.45 13.85 -4.59
CA PHE A 65 12.57 14.41 -3.56
C PHE A 65 11.14 13.95 -3.75
N PHE A 66 10.61 14.05 -4.97
CA PHE A 66 9.30 13.51 -5.31
C PHE A 66 9.21 12.01 -4.99
N LYS A 67 10.18 11.22 -5.47
CA LYS A 67 10.22 9.78 -5.24
C LYS A 67 10.16 9.43 -3.77
N CYS A 68 10.80 10.21 -2.90
CA CYS A 68 10.78 9.93 -1.47
C CYS A 68 9.55 10.43 -0.72
N THR A 69 8.87 11.45 -1.21
CA THR A 69 7.50 11.75 -0.75
C THR A 69 6.49 10.68 -1.21
N CYS A 70 6.78 10.00 -2.32
CA CYS A 70 5.98 8.88 -2.81
C CYS A 70 6.27 7.54 -2.09
N ASP A 71 7.34 7.43 -1.30
CA ASP A 71 7.65 6.20 -0.57
C ASP A 71 6.53 5.84 0.44
N ASP A 72 5.94 6.84 1.10
CA ASP A 72 4.80 6.65 2.00
C ASP A 72 3.53 6.25 1.22
N LEU A 73 3.34 6.80 0.01
CA LEU A 73 2.20 6.46 -0.87
C LEU A 73 2.31 5.03 -1.42
N ILE A 74 3.51 4.59 -1.80
CA ILE A 74 3.77 3.20 -2.20
C ILE A 74 3.56 2.25 -1.01
N SER A 75 3.97 2.66 0.19
CA SER A 75 3.70 1.87 1.41
C SER A 75 2.20 1.74 1.69
N ASN A 76 1.42 2.80 1.44
CA ASN A 76 -0.03 2.77 1.50
C ASN A 76 -0.63 1.85 0.43
N PHE A 77 -0.15 1.91 -0.81
CA PHE A 77 -0.57 1.00 -1.89
C PHE A 77 -0.38 -0.47 -1.51
N TYR A 78 0.82 -0.88 -1.06
CA TYR A 78 1.05 -2.26 -0.63
C TYR A 78 0.18 -2.65 0.57
N SER A 79 -0.15 -1.71 1.45
CA SER A 79 -1.08 -1.95 2.56
C SER A 79 -2.52 -2.20 2.06
N MET A 80 -2.97 -1.47 1.05
CA MET A 80 -4.29 -1.68 0.42
C MET A 80 -4.35 -3.03 -0.30
N VAL A 81 -3.30 -3.38 -1.05
CA VAL A 81 -3.19 -4.70 -1.69
C VAL A 81 -3.23 -5.82 -0.66
N GLU A 82 -2.48 -5.71 0.44
CA GLU A 82 -2.50 -6.72 1.48
C GLU A 82 -3.87 -6.86 2.16
N LEU A 83 -4.61 -5.74 2.32
CA LEU A 83 -5.98 -5.78 2.85
C LEU A 83 -6.96 -6.47 1.89
N ALA A 84 -6.80 -6.28 0.58
CA ALA A 84 -7.66 -6.88 -0.43
C ALA A 84 -7.36 -8.38 -0.66
N GLU A 85 -6.07 -8.73 -0.73
CA GLU A 85 -5.59 -10.08 -1.08
C GLU A 85 -5.28 -10.95 0.15
N GLY A 86 -5.26 -10.35 1.35
CA GLY A 86 -4.93 -11.00 2.62
C GLY A 86 -3.42 -11.20 2.86
N THR A 87 -2.58 -11.19 1.83
CA THR A 87 -1.12 -11.26 1.94
C THR A 87 -0.41 -10.60 0.77
N LEU A 88 0.82 -10.14 0.99
CA LEU A 88 1.74 -9.81 -0.10
C LEU A 88 2.57 -11.04 -0.52
N PRO A 89 2.99 -11.13 -1.79
CA PRO A 89 3.79 -12.26 -2.29
C PRO A 89 5.15 -12.43 -1.59
N TRP A 90 5.68 -11.37 -0.98
CA TRP A 90 6.94 -11.38 -0.22
C TRP A 90 6.75 -11.44 1.30
N THR A 91 5.54 -11.67 1.82
CA THR A 91 5.24 -11.71 3.26
C THR A 91 6.15 -12.63 4.06
N ARG A 92 6.54 -13.77 3.48
CA ARG A 92 7.36 -14.81 4.13
C ARG A 92 8.86 -14.70 3.84
N MET A 93 9.26 -13.75 3.00
CA MET A 93 10.66 -13.54 2.64
C MET A 93 11.36 -12.73 3.74
N ARG A 94 12.64 -13.03 3.99
CA ARG A 94 13.45 -12.36 5.02
C ARG A 94 14.61 -11.56 4.44
N ASP A 95 15.13 -11.98 3.30
CA ASP A 95 16.25 -11.32 2.65
C ASP A 95 15.77 -10.05 1.91
N ALA A 96 16.46 -8.93 2.15
CA ALA A 96 16.07 -7.63 1.60
C ALA A 96 16.26 -7.56 0.07
N GLU A 97 17.32 -8.18 -0.46
CA GLU A 97 17.61 -8.16 -1.90
C GLU A 97 16.62 -9.04 -2.66
N ASP A 98 16.27 -10.19 -2.10
CA ASP A 98 15.24 -11.07 -2.67
C ASP A 98 13.87 -10.39 -2.69
N ILE A 99 13.48 -9.69 -1.62
CA ILE A 99 12.23 -8.92 -1.56
C ILE A 99 12.24 -7.82 -2.63
N ALA A 100 13.35 -7.08 -2.76
CA ALA A 100 13.49 -6.03 -3.77
C ALA A 100 13.39 -6.60 -5.20
N ARG A 101 14.05 -7.74 -5.46
CA ARG A 101 13.96 -8.45 -6.75
C ARG A 101 12.53 -8.88 -7.04
N ARG A 102 11.82 -9.42 -6.04
CA ARG A 102 10.42 -9.83 -6.19
C ARG A 102 9.51 -8.65 -6.49
N LYS A 103 9.66 -7.53 -5.77
CA LYS A 103 8.92 -6.27 -6.00
C LYS A 103 9.15 -5.69 -7.39
N ARG A 104 10.36 -5.81 -7.94
CA ARG A 104 10.70 -5.29 -9.27
C ARG A 104 10.08 -6.09 -10.41
N ASN A 105 9.95 -7.40 -10.23
CA ASN A 105 9.60 -8.32 -11.31
C ASN A 105 8.16 -8.81 -11.26
N ILE A 106 7.40 -8.47 -10.23
CA ILE A 106 6.01 -8.90 -10.09
C ILE A 106 5.11 -8.12 -11.05
N SER A 107 4.17 -8.80 -11.71
CA SER A 107 3.12 -8.15 -12.49
C SER A 107 1.94 -7.76 -11.58
N PHE A 108 1.08 -6.84 -12.03
CA PHE A 108 -0.09 -6.45 -11.24
C PHE A 108 -1.11 -7.59 -11.10
N GLU A 109 -1.20 -8.48 -12.09
CA GLU A 109 -2.04 -9.68 -12.06
C GLU A 109 -1.55 -10.68 -11.02
N GLU A 110 -0.23 -10.86 -10.90
CA GLU A 110 0.36 -11.72 -9.87
C GLU A 110 0.30 -11.08 -8.48
N LEU A 111 0.27 -9.74 -8.41
CA LEU A 111 0.14 -9.01 -7.15
C LEU A 111 -1.29 -9.04 -6.59
N CYS A 112 -2.30 -9.00 -7.45
CA CYS A 112 -3.72 -9.06 -7.10
C CYS A 112 -4.46 -10.20 -7.84
N PRO A 113 -4.16 -11.47 -7.51
CA PRO A 113 -4.74 -12.62 -8.19
C PRO A 113 -6.24 -12.82 -7.89
N PHE A 114 -6.74 -12.36 -6.73
CA PHE A 114 -8.13 -12.60 -6.32
C PHE A 114 -9.05 -11.43 -6.65
N SER A 115 -8.67 -10.19 -6.31
CA SER A 115 -9.53 -9.04 -6.58
C SER A 115 -9.43 -8.58 -8.04
N GLY A 116 -8.32 -8.91 -8.71
CA GLY A 116 -7.88 -8.21 -9.90
C GLY A 116 -7.43 -6.77 -9.58
N MET A 117 -6.33 -6.32 -10.18
CA MET A 117 -5.89 -4.93 -10.03
C MET A 117 -6.62 -4.04 -11.04
N SER A 118 -7.39 -3.06 -10.57
CA SER A 118 -8.02 -2.07 -11.45
C SER A 118 -6.97 -1.22 -12.18
N THR A 119 -7.28 -0.77 -13.40
CA THR A 119 -6.39 0.09 -14.20
C THR A 119 -6.02 1.37 -13.47
N GLU A 120 -6.95 1.92 -12.69
CA GLU A 120 -6.77 3.11 -11.86
C GLU A 120 -5.74 2.83 -10.73
N LEU A 121 -5.80 1.67 -10.07
CA LEU A 121 -4.80 1.34 -9.05
C LEU A 121 -3.41 1.08 -9.65
N GLN A 122 -3.33 0.57 -10.88
CA GLN A 122 -2.07 0.49 -11.63
C GLN A 122 -1.53 1.89 -11.95
N GLU A 123 -2.41 2.82 -12.37
CA GLU A 123 -2.09 4.23 -12.60
C GLU A 123 -1.61 4.91 -11.31
N TYR A 124 -2.24 4.64 -10.17
CA TYR A 124 -1.80 5.12 -8.85
C TYR A 124 -0.34 4.73 -8.57
N TYR A 125 -0.04 3.43 -8.71
CA TYR A 125 1.31 2.92 -8.46
C TYR A 125 2.33 3.52 -9.44
N THR A 126 1.99 3.55 -10.72
CA THR A 126 2.83 4.11 -11.79
C THR A 126 3.10 5.59 -11.57
N TYR A 127 2.08 6.36 -11.15
CA TYR A 127 2.26 7.77 -10.80
C TYR A 127 3.26 7.93 -9.65
N CYS A 128 3.12 7.15 -8.58
CA CYS A 128 3.99 7.24 -7.43
C CYS A 128 5.44 6.80 -7.72
N TYR A 129 5.61 5.81 -8.62
CA TYR A 129 6.91 5.23 -8.93
C TYR A 129 7.67 5.99 -10.04
N ASP A 130 6.97 6.36 -11.11
CA ASP A 130 7.55 6.85 -12.37
C ASP A 130 7.22 8.30 -12.74
N ASN A 131 6.08 8.87 -12.32
CA ASN A 131 5.69 10.22 -12.77
C ASN A 131 6.48 11.31 -12.01
N VAL A 132 6.90 12.39 -12.70
CA VAL A 132 7.74 13.49 -12.17
C VAL A 132 7.12 14.87 -12.48
N GLU A 133 5.85 14.93 -12.88
CA GLU A 133 5.22 16.17 -13.38
C GLU A 133 5.24 17.35 -12.37
N ASP A 134 5.35 17.11 -11.06
CA ASP A 134 5.82 18.12 -10.10
C ASP A 134 6.91 17.54 -9.18
N PRO A 135 8.18 17.96 -9.34
CA PRO A 135 9.28 17.42 -8.56
C PRO A 135 9.30 17.90 -7.10
N ASN A 136 8.35 18.73 -6.66
CA ASN A 136 8.31 19.25 -5.29
C ASN A 136 7.33 18.51 -4.38
N GLN A 137 6.24 17.95 -4.91
CA GLN A 137 5.26 17.17 -4.14
C GLN A 137 4.34 16.33 -5.05
N PRO A 138 3.78 15.21 -4.55
CA PRO A 138 2.74 14.46 -5.24
C PRO A 138 1.45 15.27 -5.38
N ASN A 139 0.75 15.12 -6.50
CA ASN A 139 -0.60 15.65 -6.68
C ASN A 139 -1.61 14.76 -5.93
N TYR A 140 -1.82 15.07 -4.64
CA TYR A 140 -2.74 14.31 -3.79
C TYR A 140 -4.20 14.35 -4.25
N ASP A 141 -4.64 15.42 -4.91
CA ASP A 141 -6.01 15.52 -5.42
C ASP A 141 -6.24 14.53 -6.57
N TYR A 142 -5.28 14.47 -7.50
CA TYR A 142 -5.29 13.48 -8.57
C TYR A 142 -5.25 12.04 -8.03
N LEU A 143 -4.39 11.75 -7.05
CA LEU A 143 -4.32 10.43 -6.41
C LEU A 143 -5.63 10.03 -5.71
N LYS A 144 -6.29 10.98 -5.02
CA LYS A 144 -7.61 10.75 -4.43
C LYS A 144 -8.66 10.47 -5.49
N ASP A 145 -8.60 11.15 -6.63
CA ASP A 145 -9.55 10.94 -7.72
C ASP A 145 -9.33 9.60 -8.42
N ILE A 146 -8.09 9.15 -8.57
CA ILE A 146 -7.76 7.79 -9.03
C ILE A 146 -8.41 6.75 -8.10
N ILE A 147 -8.22 6.88 -6.78
CA ILE A 147 -8.81 5.94 -5.80
C ILE A 147 -10.34 5.96 -5.86
N LYS A 148 -10.97 7.13 -6.06
CA LYS A 148 -12.44 7.17 -6.22
C LYS A 148 -12.90 6.45 -7.48
N LYS A 149 -12.16 6.58 -8.58
CA LYS A 149 -12.46 5.91 -9.85
C LYS A 149 -12.25 4.40 -9.79
N SER A 150 -11.35 3.92 -8.92
CA SER A 150 -11.17 2.48 -8.70
C SER A 150 -12.31 1.84 -7.91
N LEU A 151 -13.23 2.62 -7.33
CA LEU A 151 -14.39 2.08 -6.62
C LEU A 151 -15.43 1.53 -7.62
N PRO A 152 -16.15 0.45 -7.27
CA PRO A 152 -17.30 -0.01 -8.04
C PRO A 152 -18.33 1.10 -8.27
N ALA A 153 -18.99 1.11 -9.43
CA ALA A 153 -19.98 2.15 -9.78
C ALA A 153 -21.15 2.23 -8.78
N ASN A 154 -21.48 1.12 -8.12
CA ASN A 154 -22.52 0.99 -7.10
C ASN A 154 -21.97 1.00 -5.67
N PHE A 155 -20.75 1.48 -5.45
CA PHE A 155 -20.15 1.53 -4.11
C PHE A 155 -20.93 2.48 -3.19
N ASP A 156 -21.45 1.95 -2.09
CA ASP A 156 -22.15 2.72 -1.07
C ASP A 156 -21.26 2.93 0.16
N PHE A 157 -20.89 4.18 0.42
CA PHE A 157 -20.12 4.60 1.59
C PHE A 157 -20.83 4.34 2.93
N ASN A 158 -22.13 4.04 2.91
CA ASN A 158 -22.88 3.71 4.11
C ASN A 158 -22.84 2.23 4.47
N THR A 159 -22.39 1.36 3.55
CA THR A 159 -22.22 -0.07 3.77
C THR A 159 -21.42 -0.31 5.05
N PRO A 160 -21.95 -1.08 6.03
CA PRO A 160 -21.22 -1.38 7.25
C PRO A 160 -19.91 -2.11 6.95
N MET A 161 -18.82 -1.68 7.59
CA MET A 161 -17.54 -2.38 7.52
C MET A 161 -17.62 -3.73 8.25
N PRO A 162 -16.75 -4.72 7.94
CA PRO A 162 -16.80 -6.05 8.55
C PRO A 162 -16.75 -6.05 10.09
N TRP A 163 -16.09 -5.04 10.68
CA TRP A 163 -15.98 -4.87 12.13
C TRP A 163 -17.12 -4.06 12.77
N GLU A 164 -18.06 -3.53 11.98
CA GLU A 164 -19.28 -2.85 12.47
C GLU A 164 -20.43 -3.84 12.73
N VAL A 165 -20.39 -5.02 12.11
CA VAL A 165 -21.44 -6.03 12.20
C VAL A 165 -21.34 -6.77 13.53
N LYS A 166 -22.44 -6.83 14.29
CA LYS A 166 -22.48 -7.58 15.55
C LYS A 166 -22.74 -9.07 15.28
N PRO A 167 -22.19 -9.99 16.09
CA PRO A 167 -22.57 -11.39 16.03
C PRO A 167 -24.09 -11.53 16.27
N GLY A 168 -24.85 -11.87 15.22
CA GLY A 168 -26.31 -12.00 15.25
C GLY A 168 -27.06 -11.16 14.20
N ASP A 169 -26.41 -10.22 13.52
CA ASP A 169 -27.01 -9.52 12.38
C ASP A 169 -26.87 -10.39 11.11
N ASN A 170 -28.01 -10.74 10.49
CA ASN A 170 -28.12 -11.63 9.32
C ASN A 170 -27.52 -11.06 8.00
N THR A 171 -26.63 -10.08 8.07
CA THR A 171 -26.02 -9.43 6.88
C THR A 171 -24.82 -10.22 6.33
N THR A 172 -24.43 -11.33 6.94
CA THR A 172 -23.24 -12.13 6.58
C THR A 172 -23.39 -13.04 5.36
N ALA A 173 -24.47 -12.97 4.57
CA ALA A 173 -24.67 -13.92 3.47
C ALA A 173 -23.70 -13.78 2.28
N ASN A 174 -22.96 -12.68 2.13
CA ASN A 174 -22.26 -12.38 0.87
C ASN A 174 -20.72 -12.26 0.94
N PHE A 175 -20.07 -12.48 2.09
CA PHE A 175 -18.59 -12.36 2.19
C PHE A 175 -17.84 -13.68 2.42
N THR A 176 -18.53 -14.82 2.49
CA THR A 176 -17.90 -16.15 2.66
C THR A 176 -18.56 -17.23 1.82
N GLN A 177 -18.38 -17.17 0.50
CA GLN A 177 -18.32 -18.31 -0.43
C GLN A 177 -17.38 -17.82 -1.55
N ASP A 178 -16.09 -18.14 -1.58
CA ASP A 178 -15.58 -19.45 -1.98
C ASP A 178 -14.16 -19.65 -1.44
N THR A 179 -13.96 -20.68 -0.62
CA THR A 179 -12.73 -21.49 -0.58
C THR A 179 -13.02 -22.74 0.25
N ASN A 180 -13.59 -23.76 -0.39
CA ASN A 180 -13.50 -25.14 0.09
C ASN A 180 -12.32 -25.82 -0.61
N PRO A 181 -11.22 -26.17 0.08
CA PRO A 181 -10.32 -27.21 -0.39
C PRO A 181 -10.69 -28.51 0.33
N SER A 182 -11.68 -29.23 -0.20
CA SER A 182 -11.95 -30.62 0.20
C SER A 182 -11.67 -31.53 -0.99
N ASN A 183 -10.46 -32.10 -1.02
CA ASN A 183 -10.17 -33.41 -1.61
C ASN A 183 -8.76 -33.85 -1.19
N GLU A 184 -8.66 -34.50 -0.03
CA GLU A 184 -7.58 -35.44 0.24
C GLU A 184 -7.88 -36.77 -0.48
N PRO A 185 -6.93 -37.35 -1.23
CA PRO A 185 -7.09 -38.70 -1.76
C PRO A 185 -6.74 -39.75 -0.68
N ASN A 186 -7.64 -40.73 -0.51
CA ASN A 186 -7.48 -41.86 0.41
C ASN A 186 -6.19 -42.67 0.17
N PRO A 187 -5.61 -43.29 1.21
CA PRO A 187 -4.45 -44.16 1.07
C PRO A 187 -4.85 -45.49 0.42
N VAL A 188 -4.04 -45.92 -0.55
CA VAL A 188 -4.14 -47.24 -1.20
C VAL A 188 -3.62 -48.30 -0.24
N THR A 189 -4.39 -49.38 -0.07
CA THR A 189 -4.03 -50.62 0.63
C THR A 189 -2.82 -51.33 0.05
#